data_AF-A0A963Q7D6-F1
#
_entry.id   AF-A0A963Q7D6-F1
#
_cell.length_a   1.000
_cell.length_b   1.000
_cell.length_c   1.000
_cell.angle_alpha   90.00
_cell.angle_beta   90.00
_cell.angle_gamma   90.00
#
_symmetry.space_group_name_H-M   'P 1'
#
loop_
_entity.id
_entity.type
_entity.pdbx_description
1 polymer ?
#
loop_
_entity_poly.entity_id
_entity_poly.type
_entity_poly.pdbx_seq_one_letter_code
_entity_poly.pdbx_strand_id
1 'polypeptide(L)'
;DVAMKIRQYLPTGNVGHIQIAGVPMRHEPDLGELHHPYLFDVIDEVSAACGWQGWVGCEYRPARGTAPGATSAGLDWLRTRRPD
;
A
#
# COMPACT_ATOMS: atom_id res chain seq x y z
N ASP A 1 -0.02 15.08 5.95
CA ASP A 1 0.25 13.70 6.38
C ASP A 1 -0.73 12.74 5.71
N VAL A 2 -0.25 11.58 5.25
CA VAL A 2 -1.01 10.57 4.49
C VAL A 2 -2.03 9.87 5.39
N ALA A 3 -1.66 9.52 6.63
CA ALA A 3 -2.57 8.82 7.55
C ALA A 3 -3.81 9.68 7.87
N MET A 4 -3.62 10.98 8.08
CA MET A 4 -4.74 11.91 8.27
C MET A 4 -5.67 12.00 7.06
N LYS A 5 -5.15 11.87 5.82
CA LYS A 5 -5.99 11.85 4.62
C LYS A 5 -6.81 10.57 4.49
N ILE A 6 -6.24 9.43 4.86
CA ILE A 6 -6.99 8.16 4.93
C ILE A 6 -8.14 8.29 5.93
N ARG A 7 -7.86 8.74 7.16
CA ARG A 7 -8.88 8.96 8.21
C ARG A 7 -9.94 9.97 7.80
N GLN A 8 -9.58 10.98 7.00
CA GLN A 8 -10.51 12.01 6.53
C GLN A 8 -11.43 11.50 5.42
N TYR A 9 -10.89 10.82 4.41
CA TYR A 9 -11.63 10.56 3.16
C TYR A 9 -12.23 9.17 3.06
N LEU A 10 -11.58 8.14 3.63
CA LEU A 10 -12.06 6.77 3.51
C LEU A 10 -13.48 6.58 4.09
N PRO A 11 -13.83 7.18 5.26
CA PRO A 11 -15.18 7.04 5.83
C PRO A 11 -16.30 7.74 5.05
N THR A 12 -15.97 8.57 4.06
CA THR A 12 -16.98 9.34 3.31
C THR A 12 -17.81 8.49 2.34
N GLY A 13 -17.39 7.24 2.08
CA GLY A 13 -18.01 6.37 1.08
C GLY A 13 -17.63 6.70 -0.38
N ASN A 14 -16.84 7.75 -0.62
CA ASN A 14 -16.45 8.18 -1.97
C ASN A 14 -15.13 7.57 -2.48
N VAL A 15 -14.40 6.85 -1.62
CA VAL A 15 -13.15 6.19 -2.01
C VAL A 15 -13.48 4.77 -2.48
N GLY A 16 -13.36 4.51 -3.79
CA GLY A 16 -13.58 3.17 -4.34
C GLY A 16 -12.32 2.29 -4.37
N HIS A 17 -11.13 2.90 -4.35
CA HIS A 17 -9.86 2.20 -4.52
C HIS A 17 -8.69 3.01 -3.94
N ILE A 18 -7.64 2.33 -3.50
CA ILE A 18 -6.37 2.92 -3.05
C ILE A 18 -5.24 2.33 -3.89
N GLN A 19 -4.23 3.12 -4.25
CA GLN A 19 -3.02 2.65 -4.90
C GLN A 19 -1.78 3.03 -4.10
N ILE A 20 -0.76 2.17 -4.09
CA ILE A 20 0.49 2.35 -3.32
C ILE A 20 1.73 2.19 -4.19
N ALA A 21 2.80 2.90 -3.80
CA ALA A 21 4.16 2.75 -4.31
C ALA A 21 5.15 3.40 -3.33
N GLY A 22 6.42 2.93 -3.32
CA GLY A 22 7.51 3.58 -2.59
C GLY A 22 7.78 5.01 -3.09
N VAL A 23 8.14 5.93 -2.19
CA VAL A 23 8.41 7.35 -2.50
C VAL A 23 9.89 7.64 -2.22
N PRO A 24 10.62 8.34 -3.12
CA PRO A 24 10.14 9.03 -4.33
C PRO A 24 10.18 8.20 -5.62
N MET A 25 10.87 7.06 -5.61
CA MET A 25 11.25 6.37 -6.85
C MET A 25 10.16 5.50 -7.48
N ARG A 26 9.04 5.31 -6.78
CA ARG A 26 7.89 4.51 -7.24
C ARG A 26 8.24 3.03 -7.45
N HIS A 27 9.01 2.50 -6.51
CA HIS A 27 9.38 1.08 -6.38
C HIS A 27 8.50 0.37 -5.35
N GLU A 28 8.92 -0.83 -4.92
CA GLU A 28 8.31 -1.58 -3.83
C GLU A 28 8.02 -0.68 -2.60
N PRO A 29 6.90 -0.89 -1.89
CA PRO A 29 6.48 -0.09 -0.74
C PRO A 29 7.23 -0.45 0.55
N ASP A 30 8.51 -0.80 0.48
CA ASP A 30 9.36 -1.19 1.61
C ASP A 30 10.57 -0.26 1.83
N LEU A 31 10.79 0.68 0.90
CA LEU A 31 11.89 1.64 0.95
C LEU A 31 11.39 3.08 0.74
N GLY A 32 12.12 4.02 1.32
CA GLY A 32 11.90 5.45 1.13
C GLY A 32 11.20 6.15 2.29
N GLU A 33 10.44 7.20 1.97
CA GLU A 33 9.95 8.18 2.96
C GLU A 33 8.66 7.74 3.68
N LEU A 34 7.88 6.85 3.08
CA LEU A 34 6.61 6.39 3.63
C LEU A 34 6.77 5.07 4.37
N HIS A 35 6.35 5.05 5.63
CA HIS A 35 6.26 3.82 6.42
C HIS A 35 4.96 3.06 6.12
N HIS A 36 4.96 2.28 5.04
CA HIS A 36 3.78 1.55 4.55
C HIS A 36 3.17 0.55 5.54
N PRO A 37 3.94 -0.21 6.36
CA PRO A 37 3.35 -1.06 7.39
C PRO A 37 2.35 -0.31 8.28
N TYR A 38 2.74 0.86 8.79
CA TYR A 38 1.85 1.72 9.56
C TYR A 38 0.64 2.21 8.73
N LEU A 39 0.84 2.58 7.45
CA LEU A 39 -0.28 3.01 6.61
C LEU A 39 -1.28 1.87 6.33
N PHE A 40 -0.81 0.61 6.24
CA PHE A 40 -1.70 -0.54 6.13
C PHE A 40 -2.52 -0.73 7.40
N ASP A 41 -1.92 -0.57 8.58
CA ASP A 41 -2.66 -0.64 9.85
C ASP A 41 -3.74 0.45 9.93
N VAL A 42 -3.44 1.67 9.46
CA VAL A 42 -4.42 2.76 9.38
C VAL A 42 -5.55 2.44 8.39
N ILE A 43 -5.23 1.85 7.23
CA ILE A 43 -6.25 1.45 6.25
C ILE A 43 -7.16 0.37 6.86
N ASP A 44 -6.60 -0.66 7.48
CA ASP A 44 -7.37 -1.73 8.13
C ASP A 44 -8.28 -1.18 9.23
N GLU A 45 -7.74 -0.35 10.14
CA GLU A 45 -8.47 0.32 11.23
C GLU A 45 -9.70 1.07 10.71
N VAL A 46 -9.47 1.97 9.73
CA VAL A 46 -10.53 2.83 9.22
C VAL A 46 -11.52 2.05 8.36
N SER A 47 -11.04 1.07 7.59
CA SER A 47 -11.90 0.21 6.76
C SER A 47 -12.84 -0.64 7.61
N ALA A 48 -12.34 -1.22 8.71
CA ALA A 48 -13.17 -1.94 9.67
C ALA A 48 -14.22 -1.03 10.32
N ALA A 49 -13.87 0.22 10.62
CA ALA A 49 -14.78 1.18 11.24
C ALA A 49 -15.88 1.71 10.30
N CYS A 50 -15.55 1.95 9.01
CA CYS A 50 -16.49 2.53 8.05
C CYS A 50 -17.09 1.53 7.05
N GLY A 51 -16.73 0.25 7.14
CA GLY A 51 -17.23 -0.80 6.25
C GLY A 51 -16.71 -0.70 4.81
N TRP A 52 -15.50 -0.16 4.61
CA TRP A 52 -14.89 -0.11 3.29
C TRP A 52 -14.39 -1.50 2.86
N GLN A 53 -14.78 -1.93 1.66
CA GLN A 53 -14.48 -3.26 1.11
C GLN A 53 -13.69 -3.17 -0.22
N GLY A 54 -13.04 -2.03 -0.46
CA GLY A 54 -12.26 -1.81 -1.68
C GLY A 54 -10.92 -2.53 -1.66
N TRP A 55 -10.16 -2.34 -2.74
CA TRP A 55 -8.84 -2.95 -2.93
C TRP A 55 -7.71 -1.94 -2.79
N VAL A 56 -6.55 -2.42 -2.35
CA VAL A 56 -5.27 -1.69 -2.41
C VAL A 56 -4.45 -2.23 -3.60
N GLY A 57 -4.34 -1.42 -4.65
CA GLY A 57 -3.56 -1.74 -5.84
C GLY A 57 -2.07 -1.42 -5.68
N CYS A 58 -1.21 -2.36 -6.05
CA CYS A 58 0.25 -2.20 -5.99
C CYS A 58 0.77 -1.59 -7.30
N GLU A 59 0.65 -0.27 -7.48
CA GLU A 59 1.00 0.42 -8.73
C GLU A 59 2.41 1.04 -8.67
N TYR A 60 3.41 0.17 -8.70
CA TYR A 60 4.83 0.54 -8.71
C TYR A 60 5.62 -0.18 -9.82
N ARG A 61 6.82 0.31 -10.10
CA ARG A 61 7.77 -0.35 -11.00
C ARG A 61 8.80 -1.11 -10.16
N PRO A 62 8.97 -2.44 -10.32
CA PRO A 62 9.95 -3.17 -9.54
C PRO A 62 11.35 -2.52 -9.62
N ALA A 63 12.03 -2.37 -8.48
CA ALA A 63 13.36 -1.73 -8.42
C ALA A 63 14.40 -2.42 -9.31
N ARG A 64 14.25 -3.74 -9.51
CA ARG A 64 15.09 -4.57 -10.38
C ARG A 64 14.77 -4.43 -11.88
N GLY A 65 13.86 -3.53 -12.26
CA GLY A 65 13.51 -3.26 -13.65
C GLY A 65 12.73 -4.40 -14.31
N THR A 66 13.05 -4.71 -15.57
CA THR A 66 12.35 -5.69 -16.41
C THR A 66 13.10 -7.03 -16.55
N ALA A 67 14.14 -7.26 -15.73
CA ALA A 67 14.87 -8.52 -15.75
C ALA A 67 13.94 -9.71 -15.41
N PRO A 68 14.21 -10.91 -15.95
CA PRO A 68 13.46 -12.11 -15.57
C PRO A 68 13.44 -12.29 -14.05
N GLY A 69 12.23 -12.46 -13.49
CA GLY A 69 12.02 -12.62 -12.05
C GLY A 69 12.09 -11.34 -11.21
N ALA A 70 12.27 -10.15 -11.83
CA ALA A 70 12.37 -8.88 -11.11
C ALA A 70 11.19 -8.62 -10.15
N THR A 71 9.96 -8.83 -10.62
CA THR A 71 8.76 -8.66 -9.79
C THR A 71 8.78 -9.61 -8.59
N SER A 72 8.93 -10.92 -8.81
CA SER A 72 8.87 -11.93 -7.74
C SER A 72 9.96 -11.74 -6.69
N ALA A 73 11.16 -11.33 -7.11
CA ALA A 73 12.28 -11.03 -6.23
C ALA A 73 12.04 -9.80 -5.34
N GLY A 74 11.12 -8.91 -5.70
CA GLY A 74 10.72 -7.74 -4.92
C GLY A 74 9.50 -7.94 -4.02
N LEU A 75 8.94 -9.15 -3.89
CA LEU A 75 7.72 -9.38 -3.11
C LEU A 75 7.93 -9.70 -1.62
N ASP A 76 9.11 -9.45 -1.05
CA ASP A 76 9.35 -9.68 0.38
C ASP A 76 8.41 -8.86 1.26
N TRP A 77 8.16 -7.60 0.90
CA TRP A 77 7.23 -6.72 1.61
C TRP A 77 5.81 -7.28 1.72
N LEU A 78 5.38 -8.05 0.73
CA LEU A 78 4.03 -8.64 0.71
C LEU A 78 3.96 -9.89 1.59
N ARG A 79 5.05 -10.68 1.64
CA ARG A 79 5.14 -11.89 2.47
C ARG A 79 5.04 -11.58 3.96
N THR A 80 5.65 -10.47 4.40
CA THR A 80 5.58 -10.05 5.81
C THR A 80 4.20 -9.59 6.24
N ARG A 81 3.35 -9.16 5.28
CA ARG A 81 2.01 -8.61 5.56
C ARG A 81 0.89 -9.65 5.52
N ARG A 82 1.07 -10.76 4.79
CA ARG A 82 0.09 -11.85 4.70
C ARG A 82 0.50 -12.96 5.68
N PRO A 83 -0.03 -12.99 6.91
CA PRO A 83 0.14 -14.18 7.74
C PRO A 83 -0.57 -15.36 7.05
N ASP A 84 0.05 -16.54 7.15
CA ASP A 84 -0.48 -17.82 6.64
C ASP A 84 -1.89 -18.13 7.17
#